data_AF-A0A952RKI9-F1
#
_entry.id   AF-A0A952RKI9-F1
#
_cell.length_a   1.000
_cell.length_b   1.000
_cell.length_c   1.000
_cell.angle_alpha   90.00
_cell.angle_beta   90.00
_cell.angle_gamma   90.00
#
_symmetry.space_group_name_H-M   'P 1'
#
loop_
_entity.id
_entity.type
_entity.pdbx_description
1 polymer ?
#
loop_
_entity_poly.entity_id
_entity_poly.type
_entity_poly.pdbx_seq_one_letter_code
_entity_poly.pdbx_strand_id
1 'polypeptide(L)'
;MDGRELLDAIVAHPDDDDARLVYADWLEAQGDTRGELIQLQVQLARLAADDPKRADLEARVELIDALHAKDWLADLWALSLPQTKFGFRRGFVETIATSMSVATTRADDLLARAPLLSVLELFVEGQRERMALADPASTRLLARATELTIYGRRAGNTWMRRGPIARLDRLAATPFTRLRSLRLASLRVRPGALGRFLASPHLATLEVLALDLALESAGALAGVFASPACPRLRVLDLAGTWLHDDALAWLAGWSFLDQLEVLDLSRGNVSADRARPIALRHRHLRVMT
;
A
#
# COMPACT_ATOMS: atom_id res chain seq x y z
N MET A 1 -3.15 -36.38 1.76
CA MET A 1 -3.51 -35.01 1.35
C MET A 1 -2.28 -34.45 0.65
N ASP A 2 -2.42 -34.03 -0.60
CA ASP A 2 -1.30 -33.47 -1.36
C ASP A 2 -1.07 -32.01 -0.94
N GLY A 3 0.18 -31.63 -0.68
CA GLY A 3 0.53 -30.25 -0.33
C GLY A 3 0.17 -29.25 -1.44
N ARG A 4 0.13 -29.71 -2.71
CA ARG A 4 -0.29 -28.86 -3.82
C ARG A 4 -1.77 -28.47 -3.75
N GLU A 5 -2.64 -29.42 -3.44
CA GLU A 5 -4.09 -29.18 -3.30
C GLU A 5 -4.38 -28.18 -2.17
N LEU A 6 -3.67 -28.32 -1.05
CA LEU A 6 -3.75 -27.38 0.08
C LEU A 6 -3.30 -25.96 -0.30
N LEU A 7 -2.20 -25.85 -1.04
CA LEU A 7 -1.72 -24.56 -1.52
C LEU A 7 -2.71 -23.92 -2.51
N ASP A 8 -3.28 -24.71 -3.43
CA ASP A 8 -4.25 -24.21 -4.41
C ASP A 8 -5.53 -23.71 -3.72
N ALA A 9 -5.98 -24.34 -2.62
CA ALA A 9 -7.08 -23.86 -1.81
C ALA A 9 -6.80 -22.47 -1.19
N ILE A 10 -5.58 -22.25 -0.67
CA ILE A 10 -5.17 -20.94 -0.14
C ILE A 10 -5.10 -19.90 -1.25
N VAL A 11 -4.61 -20.26 -2.43
CA VAL A 11 -4.57 -19.33 -3.58
C VAL A 11 -5.98 -18.93 -4.03
N ALA A 12 -6.94 -19.85 -3.98
CA ALA A 12 -8.34 -19.58 -4.29
C ALA A 12 -9.01 -18.69 -3.23
N HIS A 13 -8.65 -18.88 -1.95
CA HIS A 13 -9.20 -18.15 -0.80
C HIS A 13 -8.08 -17.57 0.09
N PRO A 14 -7.40 -16.48 -0.35
CA PRO A 14 -6.24 -15.94 0.35
C PRO A 14 -6.50 -15.57 1.82
N ASP A 15 -7.69 -15.09 2.15
CA ASP A 15 -8.00 -14.62 3.51
C ASP A 15 -8.41 -15.76 4.47
N ASP A 16 -8.50 -17.00 3.98
CA ASP A 16 -8.89 -18.17 4.77
C ASP A 16 -7.72 -18.66 5.65
N ASP A 17 -7.71 -18.20 6.89
CA ASP A 17 -6.73 -18.60 7.88
C ASP A 17 -6.81 -20.10 8.23
N ASP A 18 -7.98 -20.72 8.15
CA ASP A 18 -8.14 -22.12 8.53
C ASP A 18 -7.52 -23.02 7.45
N ALA A 19 -7.68 -22.68 6.17
CA ALA A 19 -6.96 -23.34 5.07
C ALA A 19 -5.43 -23.20 5.23
N ARG A 20 -4.95 -22.02 5.66
CA ARG A 20 -3.52 -21.79 5.94
C ARG A 20 -3.02 -22.64 7.10
N LEU A 21 -3.80 -22.77 8.18
CA LEU A 21 -3.43 -23.61 9.33
C LEU A 21 -3.39 -25.10 8.98
N VAL A 22 -4.33 -25.60 8.16
CA VAL A 22 -4.28 -26.99 7.66
C VAL A 22 -3.01 -27.24 6.83
N TYR A 23 -2.61 -26.28 5.99
CA TYR A 23 -1.34 -26.38 5.25
C TYR A 23 -0.12 -26.28 6.17
N ALA A 24 -0.18 -25.48 7.23
CA ALA A 24 0.86 -25.40 8.23
C ALA A 24 1.10 -26.74 8.93
N ASP A 25 0.04 -27.40 9.38
CA ASP A 25 0.11 -28.72 10.01
C ASP A 25 0.72 -29.77 9.06
N TRP A 26 0.37 -29.68 7.77
CA TRP A 26 0.96 -30.53 6.75
C TRP A 26 2.48 -30.28 6.59
N LEU A 27 2.92 -29.02 6.57
CA LEU A 27 4.33 -28.63 6.49
C LEU A 27 5.13 -29.12 7.71
N GLU A 28 4.57 -28.96 8.92
CA GLU A 28 5.20 -29.45 10.16
C GLU A 28 5.36 -30.98 10.14
N ALA A 29 4.37 -31.70 9.63
CA ALA A 29 4.48 -33.15 9.45
C ALA A 29 5.58 -33.56 8.45
N GLN A 30 5.98 -32.67 7.54
CA GLN A 30 7.13 -32.86 6.64
C GLN A 30 8.46 -32.33 7.25
N GLY A 31 8.43 -31.75 8.45
CA GLY A 31 9.58 -31.13 9.09
C GLY A 31 9.98 -29.77 8.51
N ASP A 32 9.08 -29.09 7.78
CA ASP A 32 9.30 -27.73 7.26
C ASP A 32 8.88 -26.68 8.30
N THR A 33 9.85 -25.86 8.74
CA THR A 33 9.66 -24.78 9.73
C THR A 33 8.72 -23.68 9.26
N ARG A 34 8.35 -23.66 7.97
CA ARG A 34 7.36 -22.72 7.44
C ARG A 34 5.97 -22.95 8.03
N GLY A 35 5.67 -24.17 8.47
CA GLY A 35 4.43 -24.46 9.20
C GLY A 35 4.32 -23.63 10.48
N GLU A 36 5.38 -23.64 11.32
CA GLU A 36 5.44 -22.83 12.54
C GLU A 36 5.29 -21.32 12.22
N LEU A 37 5.95 -20.84 11.16
CA LEU A 37 5.80 -19.44 10.71
C LEU A 37 4.34 -19.08 10.40
N ILE A 38 3.63 -19.95 9.65
CA ILE A 38 2.23 -19.72 9.29
C ILE A 38 1.37 -19.64 10.56
N GLN A 39 1.49 -20.61 11.47
CA GLN A 39 0.71 -20.64 12.71
C GLN A 39 0.92 -19.37 13.54
N LEU A 40 2.19 -18.96 13.75
CA LEU A 40 2.53 -17.76 14.52
C LEU A 40 1.99 -16.48 13.86
N GLN A 41 2.14 -16.33 12.54
CA GLN A 41 1.65 -15.15 11.84
C GLN A 41 0.13 -15.10 11.75
N VAL A 42 -0.56 -16.24 11.66
CA VAL A 42 -2.04 -16.30 11.77
C VAL A 42 -2.48 -15.92 13.19
N GLN A 43 -1.79 -16.42 14.23
CA GLN A 43 -2.08 -16.04 15.61
C GLN A 43 -1.89 -14.53 15.82
N LEU A 44 -0.76 -13.96 15.36
CA LEU A 44 -0.50 -12.52 15.42
C LEU A 44 -1.57 -11.68 14.71
N ALA A 45 -2.09 -12.16 13.59
CA ALA A 45 -3.15 -11.48 12.84
C ALA A 45 -4.50 -11.46 13.59
N ARG A 46 -4.73 -12.40 14.51
CA ARG A 46 -5.95 -12.49 15.34
C ARG A 46 -5.84 -11.70 16.64
N LEU A 47 -4.64 -11.32 17.07
CA LEU A 47 -4.43 -10.55 18.31
C LEU A 47 -4.72 -9.06 18.12
N ALA A 48 -5.19 -8.42 19.19
CA ALA A 48 -5.27 -6.97 19.27
C ALA A 48 -3.86 -6.35 19.20
N ALA A 49 -3.79 -5.08 18.78
CA ALA A 49 -2.51 -4.38 18.61
C ALA A 49 -1.75 -4.19 19.94
N ASP A 50 -2.46 -4.11 21.07
CA ASP A 50 -1.95 -3.90 22.41
C ASP A 50 -1.88 -5.20 23.24
N ASP A 51 -2.11 -6.36 22.63
CA ASP A 51 -2.03 -7.65 23.34
C ASP A 51 -0.58 -7.92 23.81
N PRO A 52 -0.36 -8.22 25.11
CA PRO A 52 0.98 -8.41 25.66
C PRO A 52 1.73 -9.61 25.06
N LYS A 53 1.02 -10.61 24.51
CA LYS A 53 1.64 -11.80 23.88
C LYS A 53 2.26 -11.48 22.53
N ARG A 54 1.90 -10.35 21.93
CA ARG A 54 2.31 -9.98 20.59
C ARG A 54 3.83 -9.86 20.47
N ALA A 55 4.48 -9.25 21.46
CA ALA A 55 5.92 -9.05 21.48
C ALA A 55 6.72 -10.37 21.43
N ASP A 56 6.30 -11.36 22.22
CA ASP A 56 6.96 -12.68 22.25
C ASP A 56 6.79 -13.43 20.92
N LEU A 57 5.59 -13.36 20.35
CA LEU A 57 5.29 -13.97 19.05
C LEU A 57 6.06 -13.29 17.90
N GLU A 58 6.13 -11.96 17.90
CA GLU A 58 6.91 -11.17 16.93
C GLU A 58 8.40 -11.52 17.01
N ALA A 59 8.96 -11.61 18.22
CA ALA A 59 10.36 -12.02 18.41
C ALA A 59 10.62 -13.46 17.88
N ARG A 60 9.66 -14.37 18.06
CA ARG A 60 9.76 -15.74 17.51
C ARG A 60 9.70 -15.74 15.98
N VAL A 61 8.79 -14.97 15.39
CA VAL A 61 8.70 -14.80 13.93
C VAL A 61 9.98 -14.22 13.35
N GLU A 62 10.53 -13.17 13.97
CA GLU A 62 11.79 -12.56 13.54
C GLU A 62 12.96 -13.55 13.56
N LEU A 63 13.04 -14.40 14.58
CA LEU A 63 14.05 -15.46 14.67
C LEU A 63 13.88 -16.48 13.53
N ILE A 64 12.67 -16.94 13.27
CA ILE A 64 12.37 -17.91 12.20
C ILE A 64 12.71 -17.30 10.83
N ASP A 65 12.29 -16.06 10.58
CA ASP A 65 12.59 -15.34 9.34
C ASP A 65 14.10 -15.17 9.16
N ALA A 66 14.83 -14.77 10.20
CA ALA A 66 16.28 -14.60 10.15
C ALA A 66 17.02 -15.91 9.80
N LEU A 67 16.51 -17.05 10.26
CA LEU A 67 17.13 -18.36 10.03
C LEU A 67 16.74 -18.98 8.67
N HIS A 68 15.49 -18.82 8.23
CA HIS A 68 14.91 -19.64 7.16
C HIS A 68 14.40 -18.86 5.95
N ALA A 69 14.13 -17.55 6.05
CA ALA A 69 13.58 -16.78 4.93
C ALA A 69 14.46 -16.88 3.67
N LYS A 70 15.78 -17.01 3.84
CA LYS A 70 16.75 -17.16 2.75
C LYS A 70 16.52 -18.40 1.88
N ASP A 71 16.00 -19.46 2.46
CA ASP A 71 15.74 -20.69 1.70
C ASP A 71 14.37 -20.59 1.02
N TRP A 72 13.37 -20.04 1.71
CA TRP A 72 12.02 -19.91 1.17
C TRP A 72 11.88 -18.91 0.02
N LEU A 73 12.70 -17.85 -0.06
CA LEU A 73 12.68 -16.93 -1.20
C LEU A 73 13.75 -17.25 -2.26
N ALA A 74 14.42 -18.41 -2.19
CA ALA A 74 15.49 -18.79 -3.13
C ALA A 74 15.08 -18.63 -4.60
N ASP A 75 13.89 -19.11 -4.97
CA ASP A 75 13.33 -18.99 -6.33
C ASP A 75 13.06 -17.55 -6.76
N LEU A 76 12.72 -16.67 -5.81
CA LEU A 76 12.52 -15.24 -6.07
C LEU A 76 13.86 -14.51 -6.20
N TRP A 77 14.88 -14.86 -5.41
CA TRP A 77 16.21 -14.28 -5.56
C TRP A 77 16.92 -14.73 -6.84
N ALA A 78 16.60 -15.91 -7.36
CA ALA A 78 17.08 -16.36 -8.67
C ALA A 78 16.68 -15.41 -9.82
N LEU A 79 15.64 -14.59 -9.63
CA LEU A 79 15.23 -13.57 -10.60
C LEU A 79 16.18 -12.36 -10.69
N SER A 80 17.17 -12.24 -9.79
CA SER A 80 18.15 -11.15 -9.77
C SER A 80 17.48 -9.77 -9.75
N LEU A 81 16.57 -9.56 -8.80
CA LEU A 81 15.78 -8.33 -8.67
C LEU A 81 16.53 -7.29 -7.84
N PRO A 82 17.03 -6.20 -8.45
CA PRO A 82 17.80 -5.19 -7.72
C PRO A 82 16.91 -4.47 -6.71
N GLN A 83 17.50 -4.13 -5.56
CA GLN A 83 16.87 -3.30 -4.52
C GLN A 83 15.46 -3.76 -4.13
N THR A 84 15.27 -5.07 -4.10
CA THR A 84 13.98 -5.70 -3.83
C THR A 84 14.01 -6.37 -2.47
N LYS A 85 12.95 -6.16 -1.70
CA LYS A 85 12.69 -6.90 -0.45
C LYS A 85 11.34 -7.59 -0.56
N PHE A 86 11.25 -8.76 0.02
CA PHE A 86 10.01 -9.50 0.18
C PHE A 86 9.65 -9.57 1.66
N GLY A 87 8.35 -9.61 1.94
CA GLY A 87 7.83 -9.79 3.28
C GLY A 87 6.80 -10.91 3.30
N PHE A 88 6.84 -11.70 4.37
CA PHE A 88 5.84 -12.71 4.65
C PHE A 88 4.64 -12.09 5.36
N ARG A 89 3.42 -12.48 4.97
CA ARG A 89 2.20 -12.30 5.76
C ARG A 89 1.52 -13.65 5.86
N ARG A 90 1.19 -14.05 7.09
CA ARG A 90 0.54 -15.34 7.40
C ARG A 90 1.23 -16.52 6.66
N GLY A 91 2.57 -16.48 6.65
CA GLY A 91 3.51 -17.46 6.09
C GLY A 91 3.70 -17.47 4.57
N PHE A 92 3.16 -16.51 3.84
CA PHE A 92 3.33 -16.40 2.38
C PHE A 92 3.90 -15.06 1.95
N VAL A 93 4.59 -15.06 0.80
CA VAL A 93 5.10 -13.84 0.19
C VAL A 93 3.92 -13.02 -0.33
N GLU A 94 3.51 -12.04 0.45
CA GLU A 94 2.40 -11.15 0.14
C GLU A 94 2.84 -9.71 -0.06
N THR A 95 4.04 -9.37 0.44
CA THR A 95 4.60 -8.02 0.38
C THR A 95 5.85 -7.98 -0.48
N ILE A 96 5.96 -6.95 -1.32
CA ILE A 96 7.18 -6.61 -2.05
C ILE A 96 7.47 -5.11 -1.91
N ALA A 97 8.72 -4.78 -1.60
CA ALA A 97 9.24 -3.44 -1.76
C ALA A 97 10.26 -3.45 -2.91
N THR A 98 9.99 -2.75 -4.00
CA THR A 98 10.85 -2.77 -5.21
C THR A 98 10.68 -1.52 -6.08
N SER A 99 11.45 -1.42 -7.16
CA SER A 99 11.25 -0.36 -8.15
C SER A 99 9.98 -0.60 -8.97
N MET A 100 9.30 0.47 -9.38
CA MET A 100 8.19 0.41 -10.33
C MET A 100 8.58 -0.35 -11.61
N SER A 101 9.82 -0.16 -12.10
CA SER A 101 10.33 -0.86 -13.28
C SER A 101 10.34 -2.38 -13.09
N VAL A 102 10.86 -2.88 -11.97
CA VAL A 102 10.85 -4.32 -11.65
C VAL A 102 9.41 -4.85 -11.56
N ALA A 103 8.54 -4.15 -10.83
CA ALA A 103 7.14 -4.55 -10.67
C ALA A 103 6.40 -4.67 -12.02
N THR A 104 6.74 -3.83 -12.99
CA THR A 104 6.10 -3.85 -14.32
C THR A 104 6.73 -4.84 -15.29
N THR A 105 8.06 -5.00 -15.28
CA THR A 105 8.80 -5.81 -16.27
C THR A 105 8.92 -7.27 -15.88
N ARG A 106 8.86 -7.57 -14.57
CA ARG A 106 8.92 -8.93 -14.02
C ARG A 106 7.59 -9.38 -13.43
N ALA A 107 6.48 -8.75 -13.82
CA ALA A 107 5.15 -9.01 -13.27
C ALA A 107 4.77 -10.50 -13.33
N ASP A 108 4.84 -11.13 -14.49
CA ASP A 108 4.43 -12.53 -14.66
C ASP A 108 5.33 -13.50 -13.86
N ASP A 109 6.65 -13.25 -13.82
CA ASP A 109 7.60 -14.03 -13.02
C ASP A 109 7.33 -13.96 -11.52
N LEU A 110 7.03 -12.75 -11.03
CA LEU A 110 6.68 -12.49 -9.64
C LEU A 110 5.36 -13.18 -9.28
N LEU A 111 4.36 -13.07 -10.15
CA LEU A 111 3.04 -13.68 -9.93
C LEU A 111 3.08 -15.21 -9.97
N ALA A 112 3.94 -15.80 -10.79
CA ALA A 112 4.11 -17.25 -10.86
C ALA A 112 4.75 -17.83 -9.59
N ARG A 113 5.71 -17.11 -8.99
CA ARG A 113 6.47 -17.57 -7.80
C ARG A 113 5.88 -17.11 -6.48
N ALA A 114 5.15 -15.99 -6.47
CA ALA A 114 4.47 -15.43 -5.32
C ALA A 114 2.99 -15.20 -5.66
N PRO A 115 2.18 -16.27 -5.74
CA PRO A 115 0.79 -16.18 -6.19
C PRO A 115 -0.13 -15.47 -5.20
N LEU A 116 0.33 -15.07 -4.01
CA LEU A 116 -0.45 -14.29 -3.04
C LEU A 116 0.02 -12.83 -2.93
N LEU A 117 1.00 -12.43 -3.74
CA LEU A 117 1.56 -11.08 -3.75
C LEU A 117 0.49 -10.02 -4.05
N SER A 118 0.24 -9.13 -3.09
CA SER A 118 -0.85 -8.14 -3.14
C SER A 118 -0.55 -6.83 -2.41
N VAL A 119 0.52 -6.76 -1.63
CA VAL A 119 0.95 -5.55 -0.91
C VAL A 119 2.21 -5.04 -1.58
N LEU A 120 2.08 -3.91 -2.27
CA LEU A 120 3.12 -3.39 -3.15
C LEU A 120 3.64 -2.06 -2.61
N GLU A 121 4.92 -2.02 -2.26
CA GLU A 121 5.65 -0.79 -1.96
C GLU A 121 6.62 -0.49 -3.11
N LEU A 122 6.27 0.49 -3.93
CA LEU A 122 6.96 0.76 -5.19
C LEU A 122 7.66 2.10 -5.14
N PHE A 123 8.96 2.10 -5.43
CA PHE A 123 9.69 3.34 -5.61
C PHE A 123 9.91 3.69 -7.08
N VAL A 124 10.04 4.99 -7.34
CA VAL A 124 10.40 5.55 -8.64
C VAL A 124 11.66 6.41 -8.46
N GLU A 125 12.64 6.25 -9.34
CA GLU A 125 13.93 6.95 -9.30
C GLU A 125 14.15 7.87 -10.52
N GLY A 126 14.84 8.99 -10.29
CA GLY A 126 15.32 9.88 -11.37
C GLY A 126 14.27 10.82 -12.01
N GLN A 127 14.73 11.63 -12.96
CA GLN A 127 13.90 12.63 -13.68
C GLN A 127 13.26 12.09 -14.98
N ARG A 128 13.74 10.94 -15.46
CA ARG A 128 13.42 10.36 -16.78
C ARG A 128 12.72 9.01 -16.70
N GLU A 129 12.50 8.46 -15.51
CA GLU A 129 11.44 7.45 -15.33
C GLU A 129 10.10 8.15 -15.53
N ARG A 130 9.80 8.42 -16.79
CA ARG A 130 8.44 8.38 -17.28
C ARG A 130 7.94 7.04 -16.77
N MET A 131 7.08 7.04 -15.75
CA MET A 131 6.28 5.87 -15.37
C MET A 131 5.57 5.40 -16.64
N ALA A 132 6.23 4.56 -17.42
CA ALA A 132 5.74 4.05 -18.67
C ALA A 132 5.01 2.76 -18.32
N LEU A 133 3.89 2.92 -17.61
CA LEU A 133 2.82 1.93 -17.54
C LEU A 133 2.10 1.85 -18.91
N ALA A 134 2.85 1.93 -20.00
CA ALA A 134 2.33 2.14 -21.35
C ALA A 134 1.60 0.89 -21.87
N ASP A 135 1.90 -0.27 -21.30
CA ASP A 135 1.39 -1.58 -21.68
C ASP A 135 0.46 -2.16 -20.59
N PRO A 136 -0.75 -2.65 -20.94
CA PRO A 136 -1.60 -3.43 -20.04
C PRO A 136 -0.90 -4.57 -19.28
N ALA A 137 0.08 -5.25 -19.89
CA ALA A 137 0.86 -6.28 -19.21
C ALA A 137 1.61 -5.75 -17.97
N SER A 138 2.06 -4.49 -18.02
CA SER A 138 2.73 -3.80 -16.90
C SER A 138 1.80 -3.54 -15.71
N THR A 139 0.49 -3.72 -15.89
CA THR A 139 -0.51 -3.45 -14.85
C THR A 139 -0.99 -4.71 -14.13
N ARG A 140 -0.60 -5.92 -14.57
CA ARG A 140 -1.09 -7.18 -13.99
C ARG A 140 -0.78 -7.32 -12.51
N LEU A 141 0.47 -7.06 -12.11
CA LEU A 141 0.84 -7.09 -10.70
C LEU A 141 0.11 -5.98 -9.92
N LEU A 142 0.03 -4.77 -10.48
CA LEU A 142 -0.67 -3.63 -9.85
C LEU A 142 -2.16 -3.91 -9.65
N ALA A 143 -2.82 -4.59 -10.59
CA ALA A 143 -4.25 -4.92 -10.52
C ALA A 143 -4.58 -5.90 -9.39
N ARG A 144 -3.58 -6.63 -8.87
CA ARG A 144 -3.74 -7.51 -7.70
C ARG A 144 -3.57 -6.78 -6.37
N ALA A 145 -3.12 -5.53 -6.40
CA ALA A 145 -2.79 -4.81 -5.18
C ALA A 145 -4.04 -4.60 -4.31
N THR A 146 -3.93 -4.99 -3.04
CA THR A 146 -4.86 -4.62 -1.96
C THR A 146 -4.35 -3.37 -1.24
N GLU A 147 -3.02 -3.25 -1.14
CA GLU A 147 -2.30 -2.10 -0.62
C GLU A 147 -1.23 -1.68 -1.65
N LEU A 148 -1.25 -0.41 -2.05
CA LEU A 148 -0.28 0.14 -2.99
C LEU A 148 0.34 1.41 -2.42
N THR A 149 1.61 1.36 -2.10
CA THR A 149 2.43 2.54 -1.82
C THR A 149 3.28 2.85 -3.03
N ILE A 150 3.24 4.09 -3.52
CA ILE A 150 4.16 4.58 -4.54
C ILE A 150 4.88 5.78 -3.98
N TYR A 151 6.22 5.74 -4.00
CA TYR A 151 7.02 6.85 -3.51
C TYR A 151 8.20 7.23 -4.39
N GLY A 152 8.53 8.51 -4.38
CA GLY A 152 9.70 9.01 -5.08
C GLY A 152 10.97 8.86 -4.25
N ARG A 153 12.02 8.23 -4.80
CA ARG A 153 13.35 8.26 -4.20
C ARG A 153 14.19 9.34 -4.87
N ARG A 154 14.83 10.17 -4.05
CA ARG A 154 15.81 11.16 -4.53
C ARG A 154 17.10 10.44 -4.89
N ALA A 155 17.51 10.55 -6.15
CA ALA A 155 18.84 10.13 -6.58
C ALA A 155 19.84 11.29 -6.38
N GLY A 156 20.85 11.08 -5.53
CA GLY A 156 22.02 11.96 -5.39
C GLY A 156 21.85 13.17 -4.44
N ASN A 157 23.01 13.79 -4.16
CA ASN A 157 23.26 14.93 -3.26
C ASN A 157 22.89 16.30 -3.85
N THR A 158 21.82 16.38 -4.66
CA THR A 158 21.38 17.67 -5.23
C THR A 158 20.07 18.12 -4.62
N TRP A 159 20.17 18.80 -3.47
CA TRP A 159 19.13 19.59 -2.80
C TRP A 159 18.38 20.59 -3.71
N MET A 160 18.86 20.81 -4.94
CA MET A 160 18.26 21.68 -5.96
C MET A 160 17.35 20.98 -6.98
N ARG A 161 17.28 19.63 -7.03
CA ARG A 161 16.50 18.91 -8.06
C ARG A 161 15.13 18.48 -7.56
N ARG A 162 14.08 18.87 -8.29
CA ARG A 162 12.69 18.45 -8.07
C ARG A 162 12.54 16.93 -8.25
N GLY A 163 11.81 16.26 -7.36
CA GLY A 163 11.59 14.79 -7.35
C GLY A 163 10.85 14.24 -8.59
N PRO A 164 10.64 12.91 -8.68
CA PRO A 164 10.03 12.28 -9.84
C PRO A 164 8.59 12.78 -10.06
N ILE A 165 8.19 12.93 -11.33
CA ILE A 165 6.82 13.30 -11.71
C ILE A 165 6.01 12.02 -11.92
N ALA A 166 4.99 11.83 -11.10
CA ALA A 166 4.06 10.71 -11.23
C ALA A 166 3.08 10.93 -12.39
N ARG A 167 2.99 9.98 -13.31
CA ARG A 167 1.98 9.95 -14.37
C ARG A 167 0.77 9.13 -13.94
N LEU A 168 -0.10 9.75 -13.14
CA LEU A 168 -1.28 9.09 -12.59
C LEU A 168 -2.28 8.65 -13.67
N ASP A 169 -2.31 9.29 -14.84
CA ASP A 169 -3.25 8.95 -15.93
C ASP A 169 -3.16 7.48 -16.39
N ARG A 170 -1.98 6.85 -16.30
CA ARG A 170 -1.82 5.44 -16.65
C ARG A 170 -2.19 4.50 -15.51
N LEU A 171 -1.88 4.88 -14.26
CA LEU A 171 -2.38 4.17 -13.09
C LEU A 171 -3.91 4.18 -13.06
N ALA A 172 -4.54 5.26 -13.50
CA ALA A 172 -6.00 5.40 -13.58
C ALA A 172 -6.67 4.35 -14.47
N ALA A 173 -5.94 3.79 -15.45
CA ALA A 173 -6.42 2.75 -16.36
C ALA A 173 -6.23 1.33 -15.80
N THR A 174 -5.50 1.16 -14.69
CA THR A 174 -5.34 -0.14 -14.05
C THR A 174 -6.65 -0.54 -13.38
N PRO A 175 -7.17 -1.76 -13.62
CA PRO A 175 -8.40 -2.24 -13.00
C PRO A 175 -8.16 -2.66 -11.54
N PHE A 176 -8.03 -1.69 -10.65
CA PHE A 176 -7.86 -1.86 -9.20
C PHE A 176 -9.11 -2.41 -8.50
N THR A 177 -9.52 -3.63 -8.83
CA THR A 177 -10.76 -4.24 -8.31
C THR A 177 -10.70 -4.63 -6.82
N ARG A 178 -9.50 -4.64 -6.23
CA ARG A 178 -9.25 -5.07 -4.84
C ARG A 178 -8.52 -4.03 -4.00
N LEU A 179 -8.17 -2.89 -4.57
CA LEU A 179 -7.33 -1.91 -3.88
C LEU A 179 -8.13 -1.25 -2.75
N ARG A 180 -7.63 -1.40 -1.52
CA ARG A 180 -8.21 -0.85 -0.28
C ARG A 180 -7.40 0.32 0.22
N SER A 181 -6.08 0.26 0.08
CA SER A 181 -5.17 1.30 0.56
C SER A 181 -4.27 1.79 -0.56
N LEU A 182 -4.21 3.11 -0.72
CA LEU A 182 -3.34 3.78 -1.67
C LEU A 182 -2.54 4.86 -0.94
N ARG A 183 -1.22 4.76 -0.99
CA ARG A 183 -0.32 5.81 -0.53
C ARG A 183 0.51 6.37 -1.68
N LEU A 184 0.48 7.68 -1.84
CA LEU A 184 1.33 8.42 -2.79
C LEU A 184 2.22 9.37 -1.99
N ALA A 185 3.53 9.11 -1.95
CA ALA A 185 4.45 9.84 -1.08
C ALA A 185 5.68 10.36 -1.84
N SER A 186 6.20 11.55 -1.51
CA SER A 186 7.41 12.09 -2.15
C SER A 186 7.35 12.17 -3.69
N LEU A 187 6.15 12.33 -4.25
CA LEU A 187 5.90 12.44 -5.69
C LEU A 187 5.51 13.87 -6.06
N ARG A 188 5.84 14.26 -7.30
CA ARG A 188 5.28 15.46 -7.93
C ARG A 188 4.16 15.04 -8.85
N VAL A 189 2.97 15.59 -8.64
CA VAL A 189 1.81 15.37 -9.51
C VAL A 189 1.55 16.62 -10.33
N ARG A 190 1.10 16.45 -11.58
CA ARG A 190 0.63 17.59 -12.37
C ARG A 190 -0.69 18.11 -11.80
N PRO A 191 -0.97 19.42 -11.87
CA PRO A 191 -2.27 19.96 -11.49
C PRO A 191 -3.42 19.19 -12.17
N GLY A 192 -4.46 18.86 -11.41
CA GLY A 192 -5.62 18.11 -11.89
C GLY A 192 -5.40 16.62 -12.22
N ALA A 193 -4.17 16.10 -12.27
CA ALA A 193 -3.93 14.67 -12.52
C ALA A 193 -4.40 13.80 -11.36
N LEU A 194 -4.22 14.27 -10.12
CA LEU A 194 -4.68 13.55 -8.93
C LEU A 194 -6.21 13.46 -8.88
N GLY A 195 -6.92 14.56 -9.13
CA GLY A 195 -8.39 14.55 -9.19
C GLY A 195 -8.94 13.59 -10.25
N ARG A 196 -8.36 13.60 -11.46
CA ARG A 196 -8.73 12.66 -12.54
C ARG A 196 -8.45 11.21 -12.17
N PHE A 197 -7.33 10.94 -11.49
CA PHE A 197 -7.00 9.60 -11.02
C PHE A 197 -8.00 9.10 -9.97
N LEU A 198 -8.29 9.93 -8.97
CA LEU A 198 -9.26 9.62 -7.92
C LEU A 198 -10.68 9.44 -8.48
N ALA A 199 -11.05 10.18 -9.54
CA ALA A 199 -12.32 10.01 -10.24
C ALA A 199 -12.45 8.67 -11.01
N SER A 200 -11.40 7.86 -11.08
CA SER A 200 -11.44 6.58 -11.80
C SER A 200 -12.42 5.60 -11.13
N PRO A 201 -13.31 4.94 -11.90
CA PRO A 201 -14.22 3.92 -11.35
C PRO A 201 -13.46 2.72 -10.77
N HIS A 202 -12.19 2.55 -11.13
CA HIS A 202 -11.35 1.48 -10.60
C HIS A 202 -10.94 1.70 -9.15
N LEU A 203 -11.18 2.86 -8.54
CA LEU A 203 -10.89 3.11 -7.11
C LEU A 203 -12.14 2.99 -6.22
N ALA A 204 -13.21 2.35 -6.71
CA ALA A 204 -14.48 2.22 -5.98
C ALA A 204 -14.35 1.42 -4.66
N THR A 205 -13.33 0.58 -4.52
CA THR A 205 -13.05 -0.21 -3.31
C THR A 205 -12.11 0.48 -2.33
N LEU A 206 -11.57 1.65 -2.69
CA LEU A 206 -10.57 2.34 -1.89
C LEU A 206 -11.18 2.83 -0.57
N GLU A 207 -10.53 2.48 0.54
CA GLU A 207 -10.94 2.77 1.91
C GLU A 207 -9.95 3.72 2.60
N VAL A 208 -8.68 3.66 2.22
CA VAL A 208 -7.60 4.48 2.78
C VAL A 208 -6.85 5.18 1.65
N LEU A 209 -6.77 6.51 1.73
CA LEU A 209 -5.96 7.34 0.84
C LEU A 209 -4.97 8.13 1.69
N ALA A 210 -3.67 7.88 1.47
CA ALA A 210 -2.59 8.63 2.08
C ALA A 210 -1.85 9.45 1.02
N LEU A 211 -1.75 10.75 1.23
CA LEU A 211 -1.07 11.68 0.33
C LEU A 211 0.00 12.43 1.11
N ASP A 212 1.25 12.16 0.78
CA ASP A 212 2.42 12.95 1.18
C ASP A 212 3.05 13.51 -0.09
N LEU A 213 2.41 14.54 -0.64
CA LEU A 213 2.81 15.10 -1.91
C LEU A 213 3.58 16.40 -1.68
N ALA A 214 4.65 16.60 -2.45
CA ALA A 214 5.31 17.89 -2.56
C ALA A 214 4.40 18.82 -3.39
N LEU A 215 3.32 19.30 -2.77
CA LEU A 215 2.33 20.18 -3.39
C LEU A 215 2.96 21.56 -3.58
N GLU A 216 3.43 21.84 -4.80
CA GLU A 216 3.96 23.16 -5.16
C GLU A 216 2.87 24.25 -5.15
N SER A 217 1.58 23.88 -5.19
CA SER A 217 0.45 24.81 -5.13
C SER A 217 -0.81 24.15 -4.57
N ALA A 218 -1.70 24.98 -3.98
CA ALA A 218 -3.01 24.55 -3.49
C ALA A 218 -3.84 23.85 -4.57
N GLY A 219 -3.75 24.29 -5.84
CA GLY A 219 -4.50 23.74 -6.96
C GLY A 219 -4.26 22.25 -7.26
N ALA A 220 -3.20 21.64 -6.72
CA ALA A 220 -2.97 20.20 -6.83
C ALA A 220 -4.00 19.37 -6.03
N LEU A 221 -4.53 19.90 -4.91
CA LEU A 221 -5.60 19.27 -4.13
C LEU A 221 -7.00 19.69 -4.54
N ALA A 222 -7.16 20.81 -5.26
CA ALA A 222 -8.48 21.26 -5.72
C ALA A 222 -9.26 20.17 -6.48
N GLY A 223 -8.56 19.38 -7.31
CA GLY A 223 -9.16 18.25 -8.01
C GLY A 223 -9.56 17.07 -7.13
N VAL A 224 -8.96 16.93 -5.93
CA VAL A 224 -9.36 15.93 -4.93
C VAL A 224 -10.70 16.31 -4.33
N PHE A 225 -10.83 17.57 -3.89
CA PHE A 225 -12.04 18.07 -3.23
C PHE A 225 -13.23 18.28 -4.18
N ALA A 226 -12.97 18.40 -5.49
CA ALA A 226 -14.01 18.54 -6.50
C ALA A 226 -14.55 17.21 -7.06
N SER A 227 -13.93 16.08 -6.73
CA SER A 227 -14.25 14.78 -7.33
C SER A 227 -15.11 13.92 -6.38
N PRO A 228 -16.14 13.21 -6.88
CA PRO A 228 -16.96 12.27 -6.09
C PRO A 228 -16.23 10.94 -5.80
N ALA A 229 -14.92 11.01 -5.62
CA ALA A 229 -14.03 9.89 -5.73
C ALA A 229 -14.03 9.02 -4.47
N CYS A 230 -14.19 7.71 -4.67
CA CYS A 230 -14.06 6.65 -3.66
C CYS A 230 -15.24 6.63 -2.65
N PRO A 231 -16.39 6.02 -3.01
CA PRO A 231 -17.57 5.93 -2.14
C PRO A 231 -17.37 5.11 -0.86
N ARG A 232 -16.24 4.40 -0.75
CA ARG A 232 -15.86 3.62 0.43
C ARG A 232 -14.72 4.24 1.22
N LEU A 233 -14.26 5.43 0.86
CA LEU A 233 -13.15 6.07 1.53
C LEU A 233 -13.53 6.41 2.97
N ARG A 234 -12.78 5.90 3.94
CA ARG A 234 -13.00 6.11 5.39
C ARG A 234 -11.84 6.83 6.04
N VAL A 235 -10.64 6.71 5.47
CA VAL A 235 -9.44 7.34 6.00
C VAL A 235 -8.79 8.21 4.93
N LEU A 236 -8.64 9.50 5.25
CA LEU A 236 -7.81 10.42 4.49
C LEU A 236 -6.62 10.84 5.35
N ASP A 237 -5.43 10.39 4.97
CA ASP A 237 -4.16 10.74 5.60
C ASP A 237 -3.45 11.79 4.76
N LEU A 238 -3.37 13.01 5.28
CA LEU A 238 -2.61 14.13 4.75
C LEU A 238 -1.44 14.47 5.68
N ALA A 239 -1.02 13.54 6.53
CA ALA A 239 0.04 13.79 7.50
C ALA A 239 1.34 14.16 6.77
N GLY A 240 2.06 15.16 7.29
CA GLY A 240 3.26 15.69 6.65
C GLY A 240 3.00 16.60 5.45
N THR A 241 1.75 16.76 5.01
CA THR A 241 1.41 17.66 3.90
C THR A 241 1.30 19.12 4.37
N TRP A 242 1.86 20.03 3.58
CA TRP A 242 1.71 21.47 3.82
C TRP A 242 0.40 21.99 3.19
N LEU A 243 -0.59 22.27 4.03
CA LEU A 243 -1.90 22.81 3.63
C LEU A 243 -1.94 24.33 3.81
N HIS A 244 -2.06 25.04 2.69
CA HIS A 244 -2.33 26.48 2.66
C HIS A 244 -3.80 26.75 3.04
N ASP A 245 -4.14 27.98 3.41
CA ASP A 245 -5.49 28.35 3.88
C ASP A 245 -6.59 27.99 2.87
N ASP A 246 -6.36 28.21 1.57
CA ASP A 246 -7.31 27.85 0.51
C ASP A 246 -7.59 26.34 0.49
N ALA A 247 -6.55 25.52 0.65
CA ALA A 247 -6.68 24.06 0.66
C ALA A 247 -7.42 23.57 1.90
N LEU A 248 -7.20 24.21 3.05
CA LEU A 248 -7.92 23.93 4.29
C LEU A 248 -9.39 24.36 4.19
N ALA A 249 -9.68 25.49 3.54
CA ALA A 249 -11.03 25.94 3.26
C ALA A 249 -11.79 24.98 2.32
N TRP A 250 -11.13 24.48 1.26
CA TRP A 250 -11.71 23.45 0.40
C TRP A 250 -11.96 22.14 1.15
N LEU A 251 -11.00 21.70 1.96
CA LEU A 251 -11.17 20.52 2.82
C LEU A 251 -12.38 20.70 3.74
N ALA A 252 -12.53 21.85 4.41
CA ALA A 252 -13.66 22.15 5.29
C ALA A 252 -15.02 22.25 4.57
N GLY A 253 -15.01 22.50 3.25
CA GLY A 253 -16.18 22.51 2.38
C GLY A 253 -16.44 21.20 1.66
N TRP A 254 -15.59 20.19 1.84
CA TRP A 254 -15.65 18.95 1.08
C TRP A 254 -16.82 18.07 1.55
N SER A 255 -17.77 17.81 0.65
CA SER A 255 -19.03 17.10 0.95
C SER A 255 -18.84 15.65 1.40
N PHE A 256 -17.64 15.10 1.23
CA PHE A 256 -17.32 13.72 1.60
C PHE A 256 -16.64 13.61 2.97
N LEU A 257 -16.43 14.71 3.69
CA LEU A 257 -15.96 14.62 5.08
C LEU A 257 -16.93 13.82 5.97
N ASP A 258 -18.24 13.83 5.65
CA ASP A 258 -19.27 13.10 6.39
C ASP A 258 -19.20 11.57 6.26
N GLN A 259 -18.44 11.06 5.28
CA GLN A 259 -18.24 9.62 5.10
C GLN A 259 -16.91 9.16 5.73
N LEU A 260 -16.03 10.09 6.08
CA LEU A 260 -14.73 9.77 6.67
C LEU A 260 -14.86 9.48 8.16
N GLU A 261 -14.07 8.52 8.60
CA GLU A 261 -13.89 8.20 10.01
C GLU A 261 -12.63 8.83 10.57
N VAL A 262 -11.58 8.95 9.75
CA VAL A 262 -10.30 9.50 10.15
C VAL A 262 -9.81 10.50 9.12
N LEU A 263 -9.43 11.68 9.61
CA LEU A 263 -8.70 12.69 8.87
C LEU A 263 -7.40 12.99 9.62
N ASP A 264 -6.27 12.56 9.07
CA ASP A 264 -4.96 12.83 9.66
C ASP A 264 -4.30 14.04 8.99
N LEU A 265 -4.11 15.11 9.77
CA LEU A 265 -3.41 16.35 9.39
C LEU A 265 -2.11 16.53 10.18
N SER A 266 -1.69 15.50 10.93
CA SER A 266 -0.53 15.56 11.83
C SER A 266 0.78 15.76 11.07
N ARG A 267 1.83 16.18 11.77
CA ARG A 267 3.18 16.36 11.20
C ARG A 267 3.25 17.35 10.02
N GLY A 268 2.20 18.12 9.77
CA GLY A 268 2.13 19.19 8.77
C GLY A 268 2.20 20.59 9.42
N ASN A 269 1.54 21.56 8.78
CA ASN A 269 1.44 22.95 9.26
C ASN A 269 0.04 23.31 9.84
N VAL A 270 -0.83 22.31 10.03
CA VAL A 270 -2.19 22.51 10.55
C VAL A 270 -2.21 22.19 12.04
N SER A 271 -2.43 23.21 12.88
CA SER A 271 -2.62 23.03 14.31
C SER A 271 -4.04 22.58 14.65
N ALA A 272 -4.23 22.07 15.87
CA ALA A 272 -5.55 21.74 16.42
C ALA A 272 -6.56 22.90 16.28
N ASP A 273 -6.13 24.14 16.55
CA ASP A 273 -6.99 25.32 16.42
C ASP A 273 -7.43 25.58 14.97
N ARG A 274 -6.52 25.38 14.01
CA ARG A 274 -6.83 25.55 12.58
C ARG A 274 -7.75 24.45 12.05
N ALA A 275 -7.65 23.23 12.58
CA ALA A 275 -8.53 22.12 12.21
C ALA A 275 -9.87 22.12 12.98
N ARG A 276 -9.97 22.88 14.08
CA ARG A 276 -11.14 22.93 14.97
C ARG A 276 -12.47 23.15 14.25
N PRO A 277 -12.60 24.03 13.23
CA PRO A 277 -13.86 24.19 12.50
C PRO A 277 -14.35 22.90 11.82
N ILE A 278 -13.42 22.10 11.28
CA ILE A 278 -13.72 20.81 10.64
C ILE A 278 -14.23 19.82 11.69
N ALA A 279 -13.50 19.67 12.79
CA ALA A 279 -13.86 18.76 13.88
C ALA A 279 -15.21 19.12 14.54
N LEU A 280 -15.53 20.41 14.66
CA LEU A 280 -16.81 20.86 15.21
C LEU A 280 -17.99 20.60 14.28
N ARG A 281 -17.78 20.71 12.96
CA ARG A 281 -18.80 20.46 11.94
C ARG A 281 -19.08 18.97 11.76
N HIS A 282 -18.05 18.14 11.80
CA HIS A 282 -18.13 16.69 11.57
C HIS A 282 -17.79 15.93 12.85
N ARG A 283 -18.72 15.86 13.81
CA ARG A 283 -18.43 15.29 15.15
C ARG A 283 -18.11 13.79 15.17
N HIS A 284 -18.46 13.06 14.12
CA HIS A 284 -18.10 11.64 13.97
C HIS A 284 -16.66 11.45 13.46
N LEU A 285 -16.09 12.48 12.82
CA LEU A 285 -14.78 12.43 12.19
C LEU A 285 -13.68 12.57 13.24
N ARG A 286 -12.81 11.57 13.33
CA ARG A 286 -11.60 11.65 14.15
C ARG A 286 -10.54 12.46 13.40
N VAL A 287 -10.39 13.72 13.79
CA VAL A 287 -9.36 14.62 13.26
C VAL A 287 -8.09 14.52 14.11
N MET A 288 -6.96 14.21 13.48
CA MET A 288 -5.64 14.16 14.11
C MET A 288 -4.80 15.35 13.62
N THR A 289 -4.10 16.06 14.51
CA THR A 289 -3.27 17.25 14.22
C THR A 289 -1.99 17.22 15.04
#